data_AF-A0A8H2VAV6-F1
#
_entry.id   AF-A0A8H2VAV6-F1
#
_cell.length_a   1.000
_cell.length_b   1.000
_cell.length_c   1.000
_cell.angle_alpha   90.00
_cell.angle_beta   90.00
_cell.angle_gamma   90.00
#
_symmetry.space_group_name_H-M   'P 1'
#
loop_
_entity.id
_entity.type
_entity.pdbx_description
1 polymer ?
#
loop_
_entity_poly.entity_id
_entity_poly.type
_entity_poly.pdbx_seq_one_letter_code
_entity_poly.pdbx_strand_id
1 'polypeptide(L)' 'MAVDIPRSVVQKLMGYTIAMVSLPLITFFLVQQYTPNTLVSGGLAAAMANVVLIAYVISAFSEDTTDYEKESKKNE' A
#
# COMPACT_ATOMS: atom_id res chain seq x y z
N MET A 1 -18.75 1.76 -22.60
CA MET A 1 -18.99 1.87 -21.16
C MET A 1 -17.71 2.35 -20.52
N ALA A 2 -17.64 3.61 -20.13
CA ALA A 2 -16.59 4.03 -19.20
C ALA A 2 -17.01 3.46 -17.85
N VAL A 3 -16.22 2.54 -17.30
CA VAL A 3 -16.42 2.08 -15.93
C VAL A 3 -16.05 3.29 -15.06
N ASP A 4 -17.03 3.88 -14.38
CA ASP A 4 -16.77 4.96 -13.42
C ASP A 4 -16.05 4.35 -12.22
N ILE A 5 -14.74 4.56 -12.15
CA ILE A 5 -13.89 4.06 -11.06
C ILE A 5 -13.85 5.16 -10.00
N PRO A 6 -14.26 4.88 -8.74
CA PRO A 6 -14.19 5.86 -7.67
C PRO A 6 -12.75 6.37 -7.50
N ARG A 7 -12.58 7.70 -7.44
CA ARG A 7 -11.25 8.30 -7.36
C ARG A 7 -10.50 7.91 -6.08
N SER A 8 -11.24 7.61 -5.00
CA SER A 8 -10.70 7.11 -3.73
C SER A 8 -9.86 5.83 -3.92
N VAL A 9 -10.38 4.88 -4.71
CA VAL A 9 -9.72 3.59 -4.97
C VAL A 9 -8.42 3.80 -5.73
N VAL A 10 -8.44 4.64 -6.77
CA VAL A 10 -7.26 4.94 -7.59
C VAL A 10 -6.16 5.59 -6.74
N GLN A 11 -6.53 6.54 -5.87
CA GLN A 11 -5.57 7.19 -4.97
C GLN A 11 -4.93 6.21 -3.98
N LYS A 12 -5.72 5.31 -3.38
CA LYS A 12 -5.20 4.27 -2.48
C LYS A 12 -4.29 3.30 -3.22
N LEU A 13 -4.69 2.81 -4.39
CA LEU A 13 -3.89 1.88 -5.19
C LEU A 13 -2.53 2.50 -5.55
N MET A 14 -2.52 3.77 -5.96
CA MET A 14 -1.28 4.52 -6.21
C MET A 14 -0.44 4.68 -4.94
N GLY A 15 -1.06 5.03 -3.82
CA GLY A 15 -0.36 5.18 -2.52
C GLY A 15 0.33 3.89 -2.09
N TYR A 16 -0.38 2.76 -2.17
CA TYR A 16 0.20 1.45 -1.83
C TYR A 16 1.27 0.98 -2.82
N THR A 17 1.15 1.35 -4.10
CA THR A 17 2.20 1.07 -5.11
C THR A 17 3.49 1.80 -4.74
N ILE A 18 3.41 3.08 -4.37
CA ILE A 18 4.56 3.86 -3.92
C ILE A 18 5.11 3.28 -2.61
N ALA A 19 4.24 2.92 -1.66
CA ALA A 19 4.63 2.34 -0.38
C ALA A 19 5.37 1.00 -0.54
N MET A 20 4.93 0.15 -1.48
CA MET A 20 5.52 -1.17 -1.74
C MET A 20 6.97 -1.08 -2.22
N VAL A 21 7.35 0.02 -2.88
CA VAL A 21 8.75 0.28 -3.26
C VAL A 21 9.47 1.03 -2.15
N SER A 22 8.88 2.12 -1.66
CA SER A 22 9.55 3.07 -0.78
C SER A 22 9.85 2.48 0.61
N LEU A 23 8.89 1.78 1.24
CA LEU A 23 9.07 1.25 2.60
C LEU A 23 10.14 0.16 2.68
N PRO A 24 10.17 -0.86 1.80
CA PRO A 24 11.25 -1.84 1.80
C PRO A 24 12.61 -1.21 1.47
N LEU A 25 12.68 -0.24 0.56
CA LEU A 25 13.93 0.46 0.22
C LEU A 25 14.47 1.23 1.44
N ILE A 26 13.62 2.03 2.08
CA ILE A 26 13.98 2.80 3.27
C ILE A 26 14.45 1.85 4.36
N THR A 27 13.72 0.75 4.59
CA THR A 27 14.08 -0.26 5.59
C THR A 27 15.45 -0.87 5.30
N PHE A 28 15.72 -1.22 4.04
CA PHE A 28 17.01 -1.77 3.65
C PHE A 28 18.16 -0.82 3.98
N PHE A 29 18.08 0.42 3.50
CA PHE A 29 19.17 1.38 3.69
C PHE A 29 19.32 1.85 5.14
N LEU A 30 18.23 1.94 5.88
CA LEU A 30 18.24 2.29 7.29
C LEU A 30 18.91 1.18 8.12
N VAL A 31 18.53 -0.08 7.92
CA VAL A 31 19.13 -1.23 8.62
C VAL A 31 20.61 -1.39 8.25
N GLN A 32 20.98 -1.12 7.00
CA GLN A 32 22.36 -1.19 6.54
C GLN A 32 23.31 -0.21 7.28
N GLN A 33 22.80 0.89 7.83
CA GLN A 33 23.62 1.80 8.65
C GLN A 33 24.00 1.17 10.00
N TYR A 34 23.19 0.25 10.51
CA TYR A 34 23.40 -0.40 11.81
C TYR A 34 24.02 -1.79 11.71
N THR A 35 24.05 -2.38 10.51
CA THR A 35 24.59 -3.71 10.29
C THR A 35 25.31 -3.78 8.94
N PRO A 36 26.58 -4.24 8.92
CA PRO A 36 27.32 -4.38 7.66
C PRO A 36 26.82 -5.55 6.80
N ASN A 37 26.04 -6.48 7.38
CA ASN A 37 25.54 -7.67 6.70
C ASN A 37 24.28 -7.37 5.87
N THR A 38 24.42 -7.44 4.55
CA THR A 38 23.34 -7.21 3.59
C THR A 38 22.20 -8.24 3.68
N LEU A 39 22.47 -9.44 4.22
CA LEU A 39 21.43 -10.46 4.42
C LEU A 39 20.42 -10.01 5.48
N VAL A 40 20.87 -9.32 6.52
CA VAL A 40 19.99 -8.81 7.60
C VAL A 40 19.13 -7.67 7.07
N SER A 41 19.75 -6.71 6.37
CA SER A 41 19.05 -5.59 5.73
C SER A 41 18.05 -6.06 4.69
N GLY A 42 18.44 -7.03 3.85
CA GLY A 42 17.57 -7.64 2.84
C GLY A 42 16.42 -8.44 3.45
N GLY A 43 16.69 -9.23 4.48
CA GLY A 43 15.67 -10.00 5.19
C GLY A 43 14.62 -9.10 5.86
N LEU A 44 15.05 -8.02 6.51
CA LEU A 44 14.14 -7.04 7.11
C LEU A 44 13.33 -6.27 6.05
N ALA A 45 13.94 -5.92 4.92
CA ALA A 45 13.22 -5.30 3.80
C ALA A 45 12.15 -6.24 3.21
N ALA A 46 12.45 -7.53 3.06
CA ALA A 46 11.48 -8.54 2.62
C ALA A 46 10.34 -8.72 3.63
N ALA A 47 10.65 -8.71 4.94
CA ALA A 47 9.63 -8.71 5.97
C ALA A 47 8.73 -7.47 5.88
N MET A 48 9.32 -6.27 5.65
CA MET A 48 8.56 -5.02 5.49
C MET A 48 7.64 -5.06 4.27
N ALA A 49 8.05 -5.67 3.15
CA ALA A 49 7.19 -5.81 1.97
C ALA A 49 5.91 -6.60 2.29
N ASN A 50 6.00 -7.65 3.11
CA ASN A 50 4.84 -8.41 3.56
C ASN A 50 3.94 -7.60 4.50
N VAL A 51 4.52 -6.76 5.37
CA VAL A 51 3.76 -5.83 6.23
C VAL A 51 2.94 -4.86 5.38
N VAL A 52 3.54 -4.29 4.32
CA VAL A 52 2.82 -3.38 3.39
C VAL A 52 1.66 -4.11 2.70
N LEU A 53 1.86 -5.36 2.27
CA LEU A 53 0.82 -6.17 1.66
C LEU A 53 -0.33 -6.40 2.64
N ILE A 54 -0.04 -6.82 3.87
CA ILE A 54 -1.06 -7.02 4.90
C ILE A 54 -1.82 -5.72 5.18
N ALA A 55 -1.12 -4.60 5.30
CA ALA A 55 -1.75 -3.28 5.50
C ALA A 55 -2.66 -2.89 4.32
N TYR A 56 -2.26 -3.17 3.08
CA TYR A 56 -3.11 -2.96 1.90
C TYR A 56 -4.39 -3.78 1.98
N VAL A 57 -4.27 -5.06 2.32
CA VAL A 57 -5.42 -5.97 2.46
C VAL A 57 -6.37 -5.48 3.55
N ILE A 58 -5.85 -5.12 4.73
CA ILE A 58 -6.66 -4.58 5.83
C ILE A 58 -7.37 -3.29 5.39
N SER A 59 -6.67 -2.37 4.73
CA SER A 59 -7.28 -1.12 4.26
C SER A 59 -8.34 -1.36 3.19
N ALA A 60 -8.16 -2.36 2.32
CA ALA A 60 -9.15 -2.71 1.30
C ALA A 60 -10.42 -3.29 1.92
N PHE A 61 -10.30 -4.09 2.99
CA PHE A 61 -11.45 -4.66 3.70
C PHE A 61 -12.12 -3.70 4.68
N SER A 62 -11.38 -2.73 5.21
CA SER A 62 -11.92 -1.72 6.16
C SER A 62 -12.61 -0.56 5.45
N GLU A 63 -12.58 -0.52 4.13
CA GLU A 63 -13.28 0.47 3.32
C GLU A 63 -14.76 0.08 3.24
N ASP A 64 -15.58 0.65 4.11
CA ASP A 64 -17.03 0.43 4.14
C ASP A 64 -17.61 0.66 2.74
N THR A 65 -18.31 -0.34 2.20
CA THR A 65 -18.96 -0.32 0.88
C THR A 65 -20.00 0.81 0.72
N THR A 66 -20.38 1.47 1.83
CA THR A 66 -21.38 2.54 1.87
C THR A 66 -20.96 3.79 1.08
N ASP A 67 -19.66 4.09 0.97
CA ASP A 67 -19.21 5.24 0.18
C ASP A 67 -19.34 5.00 -1.33
N TYR A 68 -19.25 3.73 -1.79
CA TYR A 68 -19.49 3.36 -3.18
C TYR A 68 -20.95 3.55 -3.60
N GLU A 69 -21.91 3.36 -2.70
CA GLU A 69 -23.35 3.59 -2.96
C GLU A 69 -23.75 5.08 -2.92
N LYS A 70 -23.01 5.92 -2.17
CA LYS A 70 -23.29 7.37 -2.07
C LYS A 70 -22.68 8.15 -3.23
N GLU A 71 -21.51 7.73 -3.73
CA GLU A 71 -20.86 8.38 -4.87
C GLU A 71 -21.56 8.03 -6.20
N SER A 72 -22.16 6.83 -6.33
CA SER A 72 -22.96 6.48 -7.52
C SER A 72 -24.28 7.25 -7.61
N LYS A 73 -24.92 7.56 -6.47
CA LYS A 73 -26.19 8.32 -6.41
C LYS A 73 -26.04 9.84 -6.55
N LYS A 74 -24.83 10.38 -6.43
CA LYS A 74 -24.59 11.84 -6.57
C LYS A 74 -24.35 12.25 -8.04
N ASN A 75 -24.11 11.29 -8.93
CA ASN A 75 -23.81 11.50 -10.34
C ASN A 75 -24.94 11.04 -11.28
N GLU A 76 -26.14 10.72 -10.76
CA GLU A 76 -27.38 10.51 -11.54
C GLU A 76 -28.28 11.75 -11.48
#